data_AF-A0A9Y1FM37-F1
#
_entry.id   AF-A0A9Y1FM37-F1
#
_cell.length_a   1.000
_cell.length_b   1.000
_cell.length_c   1.000
_cell.angle_alpha   90.00
_cell.angle_beta   90.00
_cell.angle_gamma   90.00
#
_symmetry.space_group_name_H-M   'P 1'
#
loop_
_entity.id
_entity.type
_entity.pdbx_description
1 polymer ?
#
loop_
_entity_poly.entity_id
_entity_poly.type
_entity_poly.pdbx_seq_one_letter_code
_entity_poly.pdbx_strand_id
1 'polypeptide(L)'
;MSNNLILNFLNFPPNVDSFTDYESKIHNEIENQFNDTRSLLLVIMKSLDVEDKKRFFKIKKFLDKLISEFNSLKTRIFSFETIEGKLSFNHEVVLILDFLIFERLLDFNTTLRNIESIVLHTLDKDYIQAQSFQLHKSLQKLENLINFRKVAHQLTPSDQLFLQFSEDFSAQLSYLESVGVIHQFDELSKPSLLGKKAYYDKLSQLFISTCNSLQKQNRLNIPFLEFVDVFQKRYPNVEFAVEDLDKIASRLSKTGMISVVTNTEQSKKIIIGEDIALQQEILKLAKGKGYITQEELISSLGKSITEIQLTIKKLEDAGLAIEDDDYASGKRIYFPGLETEIKS
;
A
#
# COMPACT_ATOMS: atom_id res chain seq x y z
N MET A 1 2.37 -21.15 2.03
CA MET A 1 3.20 -21.00 3.24
C MET A 1 3.63 -19.55 3.52
N SER A 2 3.67 -18.66 2.52
CA SER A 2 4.04 -17.23 2.66
C SER A 2 3.09 -16.39 3.54
N ASN A 3 1.78 -16.62 3.49
CA ASN A 3 0.81 -15.77 4.21
C ASN A 3 0.94 -15.82 5.75
N ASN A 4 1.29 -16.97 6.34
CA ASN A 4 1.43 -17.09 7.81
C ASN A 4 2.71 -16.45 8.34
N LEU A 5 3.79 -16.42 7.55
CA LEU A 5 5.04 -15.76 7.92
C LEU A 5 4.88 -14.25 7.91
N ILE A 6 4.26 -13.71 6.85
CA ILE A 6 3.89 -12.30 6.76
C ILE A 6 2.96 -11.93 7.93
N LEU A 7 1.87 -12.67 8.17
CA LEU A 7 0.95 -12.39 9.28
C LEU A 7 1.60 -12.46 10.67
N ASN A 8 2.56 -13.35 10.90
CA ASN A 8 3.29 -13.42 12.17
C ASN A 8 4.24 -12.24 12.38
N PHE A 9 4.77 -11.64 11.30
CA PHE A 9 5.51 -10.39 11.35
C PHE A 9 4.58 -9.17 11.47
N LEU A 10 3.36 -9.21 10.92
CA LEU A 10 2.44 -8.07 10.96
C LEU A 10 1.83 -7.80 12.35
N ASN A 11 2.12 -8.60 13.38
CA ASN A 11 1.76 -8.27 14.76
C ASN A 11 2.71 -7.19 15.28
N PHE A 12 2.38 -5.94 14.97
CA PHE A 12 3.17 -4.78 15.34
C PHE A 12 3.30 -4.68 16.87
N PRO A 13 4.51 -4.44 17.40
CA PRO A 13 4.71 -4.38 18.84
C PRO A 13 3.92 -3.21 19.46
N PRO A 14 3.31 -3.39 20.65
CA PRO A 14 2.47 -2.35 21.25
C PRO A 14 3.26 -1.22 21.93
N ASN A 15 4.59 -1.34 22.07
CA ASN A 15 5.43 -0.35 22.75
C ASN A 15 6.84 -0.24 22.16
N VAL A 16 7.52 0.89 22.38
CA VAL A 16 8.84 1.23 21.83
C VAL A 16 9.90 0.17 22.08
N ASP A 17 10.01 -0.36 23.29
CA ASP A 17 11.05 -1.33 23.65
C ASP A 17 10.95 -2.63 22.83
N SER A 18 9.74 -3.02 22.43
CA SER A 18 9.52 -4.18 21.57
C SER A 18 9.75 -3.91 20.08
N PHE A 19 10.00 -2.65 19.68
CA PHE A 19 10.38 -2.29 18.31
C PHE A 19 11.82 -2.60 17.96
N THR A 20 12.78 -2.38 18.88
CA THR A 20 14.18 -2.75 18.63
C THR A 20 14.32 -4.25 18.38
N ASP A 21 13.56 -5.04 19.16
CA ASP A 21 13.46 -6.48 18.99
C ASP A 21 12.80 -6.85 17.66
N TYR A 22 11.78 -6.10 17.24
CA TYR A 22 11.10 -6.31 15.96
C TYR A 22 11.98 -5.97 14.75
N GLU A 23 12.67 -4.83 14.76
CA GLU A 23 13.65 -4.45 13.74
C GLU A 23 14.77 -5.49 13.63
N SER A 24 15.30 -5.93 14.77
CA SER A 24 16.32 -6.96 14.79
C SER A 24 15.80 -8.28 14.19
N LYS A 25 14.56 -8.66 14.50
CA LYS A 25 13.92 -9.86 13.94
C LYS A 25 13.72 -9.74 12.43
N ILE A 26 13.15 -8.65 11.92
CA ILE A 26 12.91 -8.49 10.48
C ILE A 26 14.23 -8.42 9.71
N HIS A 27 15.23 -7.74 10.26
CA HIS A 27 16.56 -7.67 9.64
C HIS A 27 17.23 -9.04 9.58
N ASN A 28 17.21 -9.80 10.68
CA ASN A 28 17.76 -11.17 10.70
C ASN A 28 17.00 -12.09 9.73
N GLU A 29 15.70 -11.91 9.59
CA GLU A 29 14.91 -12.70 8.64
C GLU A 29 15.25 -12.35 7.19
N ILE A 30 15.47 -11.07 6.87
CA ILE A 30 15.98 -10.65 5.56
C ILE A 30 17.36 -11.26 5.29
N GLU A 31 18.27 -11.26 6.27
CA GLU A 31 19.57 -11.93 6.16
C GLU A 31 19.42 -13.44 5.89
N ASN A 32 18.50 -14.11 6.59
CA ASN A 32 18.18 -15.52 6.36
C ASN A 32 17.67 -15.74 4.94
N GLN A 33 16.72 -14.92 4.47
CA GLN A 33 16.20 -15.03 3.10
C GLN A 33 17.29 -14.82 2.06
N PHE A 34 18.19 -13.85 2.25
CA PHE A 34 19.35 -13.66 1.37
C PHE A 34 20.26 -14.90 1.30
N ASN A 35 20.53 -15.52 2.45
CA ASN A 35 21.34 -16.73 2.53
C ASN A 35 20.67 -17.92 1.85
N ASP A 36 19.37 -18.08 2.04
CA ASP A 36 18.54 -19.10 1.38
C ASP A 36 18.54 -18.88 -0.14
N THR A 37 18.32 -17.65 -0.59
CA THR A 37 18.37 -17.27 -2.02
C THR A 37 19.72 -17.64 -2.63
N ARG A 38 20.81 -17.28 -1.95
CA ARG A 38 22.17 -17.56 -2.40
C ARG A 38 22.43 -19.06 -2.52
N SER A 39 21.97 -19.82 -1.53
CA SER A 39 22.13 -21.28 -1.47
C SER A 39 21.34 -21.98 -2.59
N LEU A 40 20.08 -21.60 -2.79
CA LEU A 40 19.23 -22.11 -3.86
C LEU A 40 19.82 -21.82 -5.25
N LEU A 41 20.33 -20.61 -5.45
CA LEU A 41 20.95 -20.22 -6.70
C LEU A 41 22.22 -21.03 -7.00
N LEU A 42 23.02 -21.35 -5.98
CA LEU A 42 24.16 -22.26 -6.10
C LEU A 42 23.75 -23.69 -6.48
N VAL A 43 22.63 -24.19 -5.96
CA VAL A 43 22.08 -25.51 -6.32
C VAL A 43 21.68 -25.52 -7.80
N ILE A 44 20.87 -24.55 -8.23
CA ILE A 44 20.43 -24.43 -9.63
C ILE A 44 21.63 -24.38 -10.57
N MET A 45 22.64 -23.57 -10.27
CA MET A 45 23.85 -23.42 -11.09
C MET A 45 24.69 -24.70 -11.28
N LYS A 46 24.53 -25.72 -10.43
CA LYS A 46 25.22 -27.01 -10.61
C LYS A 46 24.60 -27.84 -11.74
N SER A 47 23.32 -27.62 -12.02
CA SER A 47 22.53 -28.39 -12.98
C SER A 47 22.35 -27.67 -14.33
N LEU A 48 22.82 -26.43 -14.44
CA LEU A 48 22.76 -25.64 -15.68
C LEU A 48 23.94 -25.94 -16.62
N ASP A 49 23.71 -25.73 -17.92
CA ASP A 49 24.76 -25.76 -18.92
C ASP A 49 25.72 -24.56 -18.80
N VAL A 50 26.79 -24.54 -19.60
CA VAL A 50 27.84 -23.52 -19.50
C VAL A 50 27.32 -22.10 -19.76
N GLU A 51 26.36 -21.93 -20.66
CA GLU A 51 25.84 -20.62 -21.04
C GLU A 51 24.90 -20.07 -19.97
N ASP A 52 23.94 -20.88 -19.53
CA ASP A 52 23.00 -20.50 -18.47
C ASP A 52 23.72 -20.31 -17.13
N LYS A 53 24.71 -21.15 -16.83
CA LYS A 53 25.54 -20.97 -15.63
C LYS A 53 26.27 -19.62 -15.63
N LYS A 54 26.72 -19.10 -16.78
CA LYS A 54 27.30 -17.75 -16.87
C LYS A 54 26.26 -16.67 -16.58
N ARG A 55 25.02 -16.82 -17.05
CA ARG A 55 23.91 -15.89 -16.77
C ARG A 55 23.60 -15.86 -15.28
N PHE A 56 23.39 -17.03 -14.67
CA PHE A 56 23.11 -17.14 -13.24
C PHE A 56 24.28 -16.72 -12.36
N PHE A 57 25.53 -16.89 -12.81
CA PHE A 57 26.69 -16.33 -12.11
C PHE A 57 26.64 -14.80 -12.02
N LYS A 58 26.17 -14.10 -13.06
CA LYS A 58 25.96 -12.64 -13.00
C LYS A 58 24.86 -12.26 -12.00
N ILE A 59 23.76 -13.01 -11.97
CA ILE A 59 22.67 -12.84 -10.99
C ILE A 59 23.22 -13.04 -9.58
N LYS A 60 24.00 -14.11 -9.34
CA LYS A 60 24.66 -14.36 -8.06
C LYS A 60 25.55 -13.19 -7.63
N LYS A 61 26.40 -12.70 -8.54
CA LYS A 61 27.32 -11.59 -8.23
C LYS A 61 26.57 -10.32 -7.86
N PHE A 62 25.44 -10.06 -8.53
CA PHE A 62 24.57 -8.94 -8.19
C PHE A 62 23.90 -9.15 -6.83
N LEU A 63 23.36 -10.34 -6.55
CA LEU A 63 22.83 -10.68 -5.24
C LEU A 63 23.88 -10.52 -4.13
N ASP A 64 25.09 -11.04 -4.31
CA ASP A 64 26.20 -10.92 -3.34
C ASP A 64 26.53 -9.44 -3.04
N LYS A 65 26.48 -8.56 -4.07
CA LYS A 65 26.62 -7.11 -3.88
C LYS A 65 25.50 -6.57 -2.99
N LEU A 66 24.25 -6.93 -3.28
CA LEU A 66 23.09 -6.46 -2.49
C LEU A 66 23.13 -6.95 -1.04
N ILE A 67 23.56 -8.20 -0.80
CA ILE A 67 23.78 -8.74 0.55
C ILE A 67 24.79 -7.87 1.30
N SER A 68 25.94 -7.58 0.67
CA SER A 68 26.97 -6.74 1.29
C SER A 68 26.45 -5.34 1.60
N GLU A 69 25.65 -4.75 0.69
CA GLU A 69 25.08 -3.43 0.90
C GLU A 69 24.02 -3.42 2.00
N PHE A 70 23.14 -4.42 2.05
CA PHE A 70 22.13 -4.55 3.10
C PHE A 70 22.75 -4.75 4.48
N ASN A 71 23.74 -5.65 4.60
CA ASN A 71 24.43 -5.90 5.87
C ASN A 71 25.16 -4.66 6.39
N SER A 72 25.59 -3.76 5.51
CA SER A 72 26.20 -2.48 5.91
C SER A 72 25.21 -1.52 6.58
N LEU A 73 23.90 -1.77 6.45
CA LEU A 73 22.85 -0.98 7.09
C LEU A 73 22.63 -1.39 8.56
N LYS A 74 23.08 -2.60 8.95
CA LYS A 74 22.94 -3.14 10.32
C LYS A 74 23.67 -2.30 11.37
N THR A 75 24.72 -1.57 10.98
CA THR A 75 25.48 -0.70 11.89
C THR A 75 24.84 0.68 12.10
N ARG A 76 23.77 1.00 11.36
CA ARG A 76 23.01 2.25 11.48
C ARG A 76 21.68 2.08 12.23
N ILE A 77 21.55 1.01 13.01
CA ILE A 77 20.38 0.81 13.89
C ILE A 77 20.37 1.99 14.87
N PHE A 78 19.27 2.74 14.82
CA PHE A 78 19.16 4.08 15.35
C PHE A 78 19.33 4.13 16.87
N SER A 79 20.06 5.13 17.36
CA SER A 79 19.88 5.65 18.71
C SER A 79 18.50 6.31 18.76
N PHE A 80 17.56 5.71 19.49
CA PHE A 80 16.17 6.15 19.55
C PHE A 80 16.05 7.58 20.07
N GLU A 81 15.65 8.52 19.22
CA GLU A 81 14.95 9.72 19.67
C GLU A 81 13.45 9.42 19.62
N THR A 82 12.93 8.89 20.72
CA THR A 82 11.49 8.76 20.91
C THR A 82 10.92 10.15 21.18
N ILE A 83 10.02 10.62 20.32
CA ILE A 83 9.13 11.73 20.68
C ILE A 83 7.92 11.08 21.35
N GLU A 84 7.82 11.20 22.67
CA GLU A 84 6.63 10.81 23.46
C GLU A 84 6.18 9.35 23.27
N GLY A 85 7.11 8.40 23.11
CA GLY A 85 6.77 6.98 22.99
C GLY A 85 6.19 6.57 21.62
N LYS A 86 6.31 7.41 20.59
CA LYS A 86 5.97 7.08 19.19
C LYS A 86 7.23 6.91 18.35
N LEU A 87 7.14 6.11 17.29
CA LEU A 87 8.17 6.04 16.26
C LEU A 87 8.23 7.38 15.51
N SER A 88 9.44 7.81 15.15
CA SER A 88 9.57 8.97 14.26
C SER A 88 9.25 8.57 12.81
N PHE A 89 8.91 9.56 11.98
CA PHE A 89 8.68 9.40 10.53
C PHE A 89 9.75 8.50 9.87
N ASN A 90 11.03 8.82 10.08
CA ASN A 90 12.14 8.09 9.48
C ASN A 90 12.19 6.60 9.90
N HIS A 91 11.80 6.28 11.13
CA HIS A 91 11.75 4.89 11.58
C HIS A 91 10.61 4.12 10.89
N GLU A 92 9.41 4.70 10.81
CA GLU A 92 8.30 4.09 10.08
C GLU A 92 8.68 3.84 8.60
N VAL A 93 9.35 4.80 7.94
CA VAL A 93 9.84 4.61 6.56
C VAL A 93 10.84 3.46 6.46
N VAL A 94 11.78 3.35 7.38
CA VAL A 94 12.78 2.27 7.38
C VAL A 94 12.14 0.89 7.57
N LEU A 95 11.17 0.78 8.49
CA LEU A 95 10.43 -0.47 8.73
C LEU A 95 9.66 -0.93 7.48
N ILE A 96 9.02 0.01 6.78
CA ILE A 96 8.34 -0.28 5.52
C ILE A 96 9.33 -0.79 4.49
N LEU A 97 10.48 -0.14 4.35
CA LEU A 97 11.49 -0.54 3.39
C LEU A 97 12.03 -1.94 3.69
N ASP A 98 12.27 -2.27 4.95
CA ASP A 98 12.64 -3.62 5.36
C ASP A 98 11.57 -4.65 5.00
N PHE A 99 10.29 -4.34 5.25
CA PHE A 99 9.20 -5.21 4.86
C PHE A 99 9.13 -5.42 3.33
N LEU A 100 9.27 -4.34 2.54
CA LEU A 100 9.28 -4.42 1.09
C LEU A 100 10.48 -5.22 0.56
N ILE A 101 11.66 -5.05 1.16
CA ILE A 101 12.86 -5.83 0.85
C ILE A 101 12.59 -7.32 1.11
N PHE A 102 12.02 -7.64 2.26
CA PHE A 102 11.65 -9.01 2.62
C PHE A 102 10.65 -9.63 1.64
N GLU A 103 9.56 -8.93 1.33
CA GLU A 103 8.54 -9.37 0.35
C GLU A 103 9.19 -9.68 -1.02
N ARG A 104 10.05 -8.78 -1.51
CA ARG A 104 10.75 -8.97 -2.80
C ARG A 104 11.70 -10.15 -2.79
N LEU A 105 12.33 -10.46 -1.66
CA LEU A 105 13.14 -11.67 -1.53
C LEU A 105 12.30 -12.94 -1.55
N LEU A 106 11.09 -12.94 -0.96
CA LEU A 106 10.16 -14.06 -1.05
C LEU A 106 9.70 -14.32 -2.50
N ASP A 107 9.36 -13.26 -3.23
CA ASP A 107 9.00 -13.34 -4.66
C ASP A 107 10.17 -13.92 -5.48
N PHE A 108 11.39 -13.44 -5.20
CA PHE A 108 12.61 -13.89 -5.86
C PHE A 108 12.89 -15.37 -5.57
N ASN A 109 12.77 -15.79 -4.32
CA ASN A 109 12.93 -17.18 -3.90
C ASN A 109 11.89 -18.10 -4.54
N THR A 110 10.64 -17.64 -4.66
CA THR A 110 9.58 -18.37 -5.35
C THR A 110 9.94 -18.60 -6.82
N THR A 111 10.45 -17.57 -7.48
CA THR A 111 10.91 -17.65 -8.87
C THR A 111 12.07 -18.65 -9.02
N LEU A 112 13.06 -18.61 -8.11
CA LEU A 112 14.17 -19.58 -8.12
C LEU A 112 13.70 -21.02 -7.90
N ARG A 113 12.76 -21.27 -6.98
CA ARG A 113 12.21 -22.61 -6.73
C ARG A 113 11.50 -23.17 -7.97
N ASN A 114 10.80 -22.31 -8.72
CA ASN A 114 10.19 -22.71 -9.98
C ASN A 114 11.26 -23.12 -11.01
N ILE A 115 12.36 -22.36 -11.10
CA ILE A 115 13.48 -22.71 -11.97
C ILE A 115 14.14 -24.01 -11.54
N GLU A 116 14.38 -24.21 -10.24
CA GLU A 116 14.93 -25.45 -9.70
C GLU A 116 14.10 -26.66 -10.13
N SER A 117 12.77 -26.59 -9.96
CA SER A 117 11.84 -27.63 -10.40
C SER A 117 11.98 -27.93 -11.90
N ILE A 118 12.00 -26.89 -12.74
CA ILE A 118 12.13 -27.04 -14.21
C ILE A 118 13.49 -27.65 -14.60
N VAL A 119 14.57 -27.21 -13.95
CA VAL A 119 15.92 -27.73 -14.21
C VAL A 119 16.04 -29.19 -13.81
N LEU A 120 15.32 -29.64 -12.78
CA LEU A 120 15.31 -31.04 -12.35
C LEU A 120 14.46 -31.95 -13.24
N HIS A 121 13.43 -31.43 -13.92
CA HIS A 121 12.42 -32.26 -14.60
C HIS A 121 12.44 -32.18 -16.13
N THR A 122 12.70 -31.01 -16.72
CA THR A 122 12.48 -30.79 -18.16
C THR A 122 13.62 -30.09 -18.88
N LEU A 123 14.48 -29.32 -18.18
CA LEU A 123 15.58 -28.54 -18.79
C LEU A 123 15.12 -27.64 -19.96
N ASP A 124 13.97 -27.00 -19.81
CA ASP A 124 13.44 -26.02 -20.77
C ASP A 124 14.31 -24.76 -20.81
N LYS A 125 15.13 -24.64 -21.86
CA LYS A 125 16.11 -23.55 -22.00
C LYS A 125 15.47 -22.18 -22.23
N ASP A 126 14.40 -22.11 -23.01
CA ASP A 126 13.73 -20.84 -23.30
C ASP A 126 13.07 -20.31 -22.03
N TYR A 127 12.46 -21.19 -21.23
CA TYR A 127 11.95 -20.85 -19.92
C TYR A 127 13.07 -20.36 -18.98
N ILE A 128 14.17 -21.10 -18.85
CA ILE A 128 15.31 -20.72 -17.99
C ILE A 128 15.86 -19.35 -18.39
N GLN A 129 16.04 -19.10 -19.69
CA GLN A 129 16.50 -17.82 -20.19
C GLN A 129 15.52 -16.69 -19.85
N ALA A 130 14.22 -16.89 -20.09
CA ALA A 130 13.20 -15.90 -19.77
C ALA A 130 13.16 -15.59 -18.26
N GLN A 131 13.22 -16.61 -17.41
CA GLN A 131 13.25 -16.44 -15.96
C GLN A 131 14.52 -15.74 -15.48
N SER A 132 15.68 -16.00 -16.10
CA SER A 132 16.94 -15.32 -15.74
C SER A 132 16.84 -13.79 -15.91
N PHE A 133 16.11 -13.33 -16.93
CA PHE A 133 15.86 -11.91 -17.16
C PHE A 133 14.89 -11.33 -16.12
N GLN A 134 13.86 -12.08 -15.74
CA GLN A 134 12.93 -11.68 -14.68
C GLN A 134 13.65 -11.57 -13.33
N LEU A 135 14.49 -12.55 -12.98
CA LEU A 135 15.32 -12.49 -11.78
C LEU A 135 16.21 -11.24 -11.80
N HIS A 136 16.87 -10.92 -12.91
CA HIS A 136 17.70 -9.72 -13.00
C HIS A 136 16.90 -8.43 -12.74
N LYS A 137 15.70 -8.31 -13.32
CA LYS A 137 14.79 -7.19 -13.05
C LYS A 137 14.36 -7.12 -11.59
N SER A 138 14.08 -8.26 -10.96
CA SER A 138 13.74 -8.32 -9.54
C SER A 138 14.90 -7.85 -8.66
N LEU A 139 16.16 -8.19 -8.99
CA LEU A 139 17.33 -7.65 -8.28
C LEU A 139 17.50 -6.14 -8.46
N GLN A 140 17.18 -5.58 -9.63
CA GLN A 140 17.20 -4.12 -9.83
C GLN A 140 16.16 -3.41 -8.94
N LYS A 141 14.96 -3.98 -8.81
CA LYS A 141 13.94 -3.45 -7.89
C LYS A 141 14.40 -3.54 -6.42
N LEU A 142 15.05 -4.63 -6.06
CA LEU A 142 15.62 -4.82 -4.72
C LEU A 142 16.78 -3.82 -4.45
N GLU A 143 17.63 -3.57 -5.45
CA GLU A 143 18.69 -2.56 -5.37
C GLU A 143 18.12 -1.17 -5.11
N ASN A 144 17.05 -0.79 -5.81
CA ASN A 144 16.39 0.50 -5.61
C ASN A 144 15.87 0.66 -4.18
N LEU A 145 15.24 -0.37 -3.61
CA LEU A 145 14.77 -0.37 -2.22
C LEU A 145 15.93 -0.23 -1.22
N ILE A 146 17.01 -1.00 -1.40
CA ILE A 146 18.20 -0.94 -0.54
C ILE A 146 18.86 0.44 -0.63
N ASN A 147 18.96 1.02 -1.83
CA ASN A 147 19.51 2.35 -2.02
C ASN A 147 18.65 3.44 -1.38
N PHE A 148 17.33 3.35 -1.51
CA PHE A 148 16.41 4.28 -0.85
C PHE A 148 16.52 4.15 0.68
N ARG A 149 16.61 2.93 1.20
CA ARG A 149 16.83 2.66 2.63
C ARG A 149 18.12 3.29 3.17
N LYS A 150 19.20 3.38 2.38
CA LYS A 150 20.44 4.06 2.80
C LYS A 150 20.23 5.53 3.14
N VAL A 151 19.30 6.21 2.48
CA VAL A 151 19.05 7.65 2.62
C VAL A 151 17.78 7.97 3.41
N ALA A 152 16.92 6.99 3.66
CA ALA A 152 15.63 7.15 4.33
C ALA A 152 15.70 7.88 5.69
N HIS A 153 16.80 7.68 6.44
CA HIS A 153 17.03 8.34 7.72
C HIS A 153 17.16 9.88 7.66
N GLN A 154 17.33 10.45 6.47
CA GLN A 154 17.52 11.88 6.24
C GLN A 154 16.28 12.54 5.60
N LEU A 155 15.22 11.75 5.35
CA LEU A 155 14.07 12.23 4.63
C LEU A 155 13.11 12.99 5.54
N THR A 156 12.32 13.83 4.91
CA THR A 156 11.16 14.53 5.43
C THR A 156 9.95 14.16 4.56
N PRO A 157 8.71 14.28 5.09
CA PRO A 157 7.50 14.01 4.32
C PRO A 157 7.39 14.84 3.03
N SER A 158 8.00 16.04 3.00
CA SER A 158 7.98 16.94 1.86
C SER A 158 9.04 16.65 0.78
N ASP A 159 9.98 15.75 1.04
CA ASP A 159 11.04 15.46 0.08
C ASP A 159 10.48 14.80 -1.19
N GLN A 160 10.84 15.33 -2.36
CA GLN A 160 10.37 14.80 -3.65
C GLN A 160 10.69 13.32 -3.83
N LEU A 161 11.83 12.85 -3.31
CA LEU A 161 12.21 11.45 -3.28
C LEU A 161 11.23 10.60 -2.47
N PHE A 162 10.75 11.10 -1.32
CA PHE A 162 9.77 10.42 -0.50
C PHE A 162 8.38 10.43 -1.13
N LEU A 163 7.99 11.53 -1.77
CA LEU A 163 6.73 11.62 -2.50
C LEU A 163 6.67 10.59 -3.64
N GLN A 164 7.73 10.52 -4.45
CA GLN A 164 7.83 9.52 -5.52
C GLN A 164 7.80 8.08 -4.98
N PHE A 165 8.53 7.80 -3.90
CA PHE A 165 8.46 6.51 -3.23
C PHE A 165 7.04 6.19 -2.77
N SER A 166 6.35 7.16 -2.17
CA SER A 166 4.99 6.97 -1.67
C SER A 166 3.99 6.67 -2.80
N GLU A 167 4.18 7.28 -3.97
CA GLU A 167 3.40 6.98 -5.17
C GLU A 167 3.68 5.56 -5.69
N ASP A 168 4.97 5.22 -5.89
CA ASP A 168 5.43 3.94 -6.42
C ASP A 168 4.99 2.74 -5.56
N PHE A 169 4.88 2.94 -4.24
CA PHE A 169 4.53 1.91 -3.26
C PHE A 169 3.17 2.14 -2.57
N SER A 170 2.32 3.01 -3.14
CA SER A 170 1.03 3.40 -2.55
C SER A 170 0.12 2.22 -2.15
N ALA A 171 0.12 1.14 -2.94
CA ALA A 171 -0.66 -0.06 -2.64
C ALA A 171 -0.14 -0.82 -1.41
N GLN A 172 1.18 -0.99 -1.30
CA GLN A 172 1.82 -1.65 -0.15
C GLN A 172 1.69 -0.80 1.11
N LEU A 173 1.88 0.51 1.00
CA LEU A 173 1.67 1.45 2.10
C LEU A 173 0.23 1.38 2.62
N SER A 174 -0.77 1.38 1.72
CA SER A 174 -2.17 1.24 2.10
C SER A 174 -2.46 -0.10 2.79
N TYR A 175 -1.81 -1.19 2.35
CA TYR A 175 -1.93 -2.49 3.00
C TYR A 175 -1.37 -2.44 4.42
N LEU A 176 -0.13 -1.98 4.60
CA LEU A 176 0.54 -1.86 5.89
C LEU A 176 -0.24 -0.96 6.85
N GLU A 177 -0.78 0.16 6.36
CA GLU A 177 -1.64 1.06 7.13
C GLU A 177 -2.92 0.36 7.59
N SER A 178 -3.49 -0.51 6.75
CA SER A 178 -4.72 -1.22 7.05
C SER A 178 -4.56 -2.36 8.06
N VAL A 179 -3.35 -2.90 8.18
CA VAL A 179 -2.99 -3.90 9.20
C VAL A 179 -2.34 -3.25 10.44
N GLY A 180 -2.35 -1.92 10.52
CA GLY A 180 -1.89 -1.17 11.69
C GLY A 180 -0.37 -1.14 11.85
N VAL A 181 0.38 -1.53 10.83
CA VAL A 181 1.86 -1.53 10.83
C VAL A 181 2.41 -0.12 10.65
N ILE A 182 1.66 0.79 10.03
CA ILE A 182 2.03 2.20 9.93
C ILE A 182 0.83 3.08 10.24
N HIS A 183 1.09 4.24 10.81
CA HIS A 183 0.04 5.17 11.20
C HIS A 183 -0.12 6.34 10.19
N GLN A 184 0.70 6.34 9.14
CA GLN A 184 0.78 7.31 8.06
C GLN A 184 1.24 8.71 8.52
N PHE A 185 2.53 8.94 8.25
CA PHE A 185 3.24 10.08 7.66
C PHE A 185 2.55 11.41 7.28
N ASP A 186 1.23 11.53 7.37
CA ASP A 186 0.53 12.72 6.92
C ASP A 186 0.70 13.83 7.97
N GLU A 187 1.67 14.70 7.74
CA GLU A 187 1.64 16.05 8.28
C GLU A 187 0.64 16.86 7.45
N LEU A 188 -0.43 17.31 8.10
CA LEU A 188 -1.43 18.16 7.47
C LEU A 188 -1.75 19.32 8.38
N SER A 189 -1.10 20.45 8.16
CA SER A 189 -1.42 21.71 8.85
C SER A 189 -2.66 22.36 8.27
N LYS A 190 -3.43 23.04 9.10
CA LYS A 190 -4.63 23.75 8.67
C LYS A 190 -4.24 25.11 8.07
N PRO A 191 -4.48 25.35 6.76
CA PRO A 191 -4.10 26.61 6.15
C PRO A 191 -4.99 27.77 6.62
N SER A 192 -4.36 28.91 6.91
CA SER A 192 -5.06 30.11 7.40
C SER A 192 -5.92 30.79 6.31
N LEU A 193 -5.47 30.80 5.04
CA LEU A 193 -6.07 31.57 3.95
C LEU A 193 -6.29 30.76 2.66
N LEU A 194 -5.21 30.46 1.92
CA LEU A 194 -5.25 29.75 0.63
C LEU A 194 -4.94 28.25 0.82
N GLY A 195 -5.55 27.38 0.00
CA GLY A 195 -5.32 25.93 0.06
C GLY A 195 -6.32 25.11 0.89
N LYS A 196 -7.40 25.74 1.41
CA LYS A 196 -8.43 25.06 2.21
C LYS A 196 -9.06 23.87 1.48
N LYS A 197 -9.22 23.95 0.15
CA LYS A 197 -9.75 22.85 -0.66
C LYS A 197 -8.86 21.61 -0.58
N ALA A 198 -7.57 21.76 -0.89
CA ALA A 198 -6.59 20.67 -0.82
C ALA A 198 -6.49 20.07 0.60
N TYR A 199 -6.53 20.92 1.63
CA TYR A 199 -6.59 20.48 3.02
C TYR A 199 -7.82 19.61 3.30
N TYR A 200 -9.03 20.07 2.97
CA TYR A 200 -10.25 19.29 3.22
C TYR A 200 -10.36 18.04 2.35
N ASP A 201 -9.80 18.05 1.15
CA ASP A 201 -9.75 16.87 0.29
C ASP A 201 -8.81 15.80 0.89
N LYS A 202 -7.62 16.19 1.36
CA LYS A 202 -6.70 15.28 2.08
C LYS A 202 -7.28 14.78 3.41
N LEU A 203 -7.88 15.66 4.21
CA LEU A 203 -8.55 15.28 5.46
C LEU A 203 -9.72 14.31 5.19
N SER A 204 -10.43 14.47 4.08
CA SER A 204 -11.48 13.53 3.65
C SER A 204 -10.93 12.15 3.30
N GLN A 205 -9.79 12.08 2.62
CA GLN A 205 -9.12 10.81 2.31
C GLN A 205 -8.73 10.06 3.59
N LEU A 206 -8.16 10.76 4.57
CA LEU A 206 -7.81 10.19 5.88
C LEU A 206 -9.05 9.70 6.64
N PHE A 207 -10.15 10.45 6.57
CA PHE A 207 -11.42 10.06 7.17
C PHE A 207 -11.91 8.73 6.57
N ILE A 208 -11.88 8.60 5.24
CA ILE A 208 -12.25 7.39 4.52
C ILE A 208 -11.31 6.22 4.88
N SER A 209 -10.00 6.45 4.94
CA SER A 209 -9.03 5.41 5.37
C SER A 209 -9.33 4.90 6.78
N THR A 210 -9.73 5.80 7.69
CA THR A 210 -10.19 5.44 9.04
C THR A 210 -11.45 4.57 9.00
N CYS A 211 -12.44 4.94 8.20
CA CYS A 211 -13.64 4.13 8.00
C CYS A 211 -13.29 2.72 7.48
N ASN A 212 -12.40 2.62 6.50
CA ASN A 212 -12.00 1.33 5.91
C ASN A 212 -11.31 0.41 6.92
N SER A 213 -10.44 0.96 7.78
CA SER A 213 -9.78 0.17 8.83
C SER A 213 -10.78 -0.34 9.86
N LEU A 214 -11.72 0.53 10.28
CA LEU A 214 -12.80 0.14 11.19
C LEU A 214 -13.69 -0.95 10.57
N GLN A 215 -14.02 -0.83 9.28
CA GLN A 215 -14.77 -1.85 8.54
C GLN A 215 -14.06 -3.21 8.53
N LYS A 216 -12.74 -3.24 8.27
CA LYS A 216 -11.94 -4.48 8.31
C LYS A 216 -11.93 -5.15 9.69
N GLN A 217 -12.10 -4.37 10.75
CA GLN A 217 -12.24 -4.84 12.13
C GLN A 217 -13.69 -5.23 12.48
N ASN A 218 -14.60 -5.30 11.51
CA ASN A 218 -16.04 -5.50 11.68
C ASN A 218 -16.72 -4.43 12.57
N ARG A 219 -16.14 -3.23 12.62
CA ARG A 219 -16.69 -2.07 13.36
C ARG A 219 -17.45 -1.19 12.38
N LEU A 220 -18.73 -1.47 12.19
CA LEU A 220 -19.58 -0.78 11.20
C LEU A 220 -20.41 0.36 11.79
N ASN A 221 -20.56 0.41 13.11
CA ASN A 221 -21.36 1.41 13.82
C ASN A 221 -20.51 2.02 14.93
N ILE A 222 -20.09 3.27 14.75
CA ILE A 222 -19.12 3.94 15.62
C ILE A 222 -19.73 5.27 16.11
N PRO A 223 -19.79 5.52 17.42
CA PRO A 223 -20.03 6.86 17.96
C PRO A 223 -19.05 7.87 17.34
N PHE A 224 -19.54 9.05 16.95
CA PHE A 224 -18.72 10.03 16.24
C PHE A 224 -17.50 10.47 17.06
N LEU A 225 -17.64 10.68 18.37
CA LEU A 225 -16.52 11.01 19.24
C LEU A 225 -15.49 9.89 19.34
N GLU A 226 -15.94 8.63 19.37
CA GLU A 226 -15.03 7.49 19.33
C GLU A 226 -14.27 7.43 18.00
N PHE A 227 -14.93 7.75 16.88
CA PHE A 227 -14.25 7.88 15.60
C PHE A 227 -13.19 8.98 15.63
N VAL A 228 -13.47 10.14 16.23
CA VAL A 228 -12.51 11.23 16.41
C VAL A 228 -11.29 10.75 17.22
N ASP A 229 -11.50 10.00 18.31
CA ASP A 229 -10.41 9.45 19.11
C ASP A 229 -9.55 8.45 18.31
N VAL A 230 -10.19 7.58 17.53
CA VAL A 230 -9.49 6.65 16.63
C VAL A 230 -8.70 7.43 15.56
N PHE A 231 -9.30 8.46 14.98
CA PHE A 231 -8.68 9.31 13.97
C PHE A 231 -7.46 10.04 14.53
N GLN A 232 -7.57 10.66 15.71
CA GLN A 232 -6.47 11.37 16.38
C GLN A 232 -5.31 10.44 16.76
N LYS A 233 -5.63 9.22 17.22
CA LYS A 233 -4.63 8.20 17.53
C LYS A 233 -3.89 7.74 16.27
N ARG A 234 -4.61 7.62 15.15
CA ARG A 234 -4.06 7.20 13.87
C ARG A 234 -3.24 8.31 13.22
N TYR A 235 -3.71 9.56 13.26
CA TYR A 235 -3.06 10.69 12.59
C TYR A 235 -2.67 11.79 13.59
N PRO A 236 -1.68 11.55 14.47
CA PRO A 236 -1.33 12.48 15.54
C PRO A 236 -0.78 13.82 15.05
N ASN A 237 -0.24 13.87 13.83
CA ASN A 237 0.39 15.07 13.24
C ASN A 237 -0.53 15.81 12.27
N VAL A 238 -1.80 15.41 12.16
CA VAL A 238 -2.81 16.11 11.37
C VAL A 238 -3.51 17.12 12.25
N GLU A 239 -3.43 18.39 11.87
CA GLU A 239 -4.14 19.47 12.54
C GLU A 239 -5.59 19.49 12.06
N PHE A 240 -6.53 19.21 12.96
CA PHE A 240 -7.95 19.30 12.67
C PHE A 240 -8.75 19.76 13.89
N ALA A 241 -9.91 20.36 13.65
CA ALA A 241 -10.94 20.55 14.67
C ALA A 241 -12.04 19.50 14.51
N VAL A 242 -12.76 19.18 15.58
CA VAL A 242 -13.86 18.19 15.55
C VAL A 242 -14.90 18.56 14.48
N GLU A 243 -15.15 19.86 14.31
CA GLU A 243 -16.08 20.40 13.31
C GLU A 243 -15.61 20.16 11.87
N ASP A 244 -14.31 19.98 11.63
CA ASP A 244 -13.77 19.66 10.30
C ASP A 244 -14.10 18.21 9.92
N LEU A 245 -13.94 17.27 10.86
CA LEU A 245 -14.36 15.88 10.67
C LEU A 245 -15.88 15.76 10.56
N ASP A 246 -16.65 16.59 11.27
CA ASP A 246 -18.11 16.60 11.20
C ASP A 246 -18.62 17.12 9.86
N LYS A 247 -17.96 18.15 9.30
CA LYS A 247 -18.22 18.63 7.93
C LYS A 247 -17.94 17.55 6.90
N ILE A 248 -16.82 16.83 7.06
CA ILE A 248 -16.47 15.71 6.18
C ILE A 248 -17.49 14.60 6.29
N ALA A 249 -17.86 14.21 7.51
CA ALA A 249 -18.88 13.18 7.74
C ALA A 249 -20.21 13.56 7.11
N SER A 250 -20.62 14.83 7.24
CA SER A 250 -21.84 15.36 6.60
C SER A 250 -21.76 15.35 5.07
N ARG A 251 -20.59 15.66 4.49
CA ARG A 251 -20.36 15.60 3.04
C ARG A 251 -20.43 14.16 2.54
N LEU A 252 -19.73 13.23 3.20
CA LEU A 252 -19.71 11.80 2.86
C LEU A 252 -21.06 11.12 3.12
N SER A 253 -21.85 11.62 4.07
CA SER A 253 -23.20 11.09 4.29
C SER A 253 -24.14 11.39 3.13
N LYS A 254 -23.95 12.53 2.45
CA LYS A 254 -24.73 12.90 1.26
C LYS A 254 -24.39 12.06 0.03
N THR A 255 -23.18 11.49 -0.01
CA THR A 255 -22.76 10.61 -1.11
C THR A 255 -23.18 9.16 -0.90
N GLY A 256 -23.75 8.82 0.26
CA GLY A 256 -24.09 7.44 0.62
C GLY A 256 -22.88 6.57 0.96
N MET A 257 -21.67 7.14 1.06
CA MET A 257 -20.48 6.43 1.51
C MET A 257 -20.60 6.05 3.00
N ILE A 258 -21.11 6.96 3.82
CA ILE A 258 -21.44 6.68 5.22
C ILE A 258 -22.87 7.12 5.49
N SER A 259 -23.44 6.73 6.63
CA SER A 259 -24.64 7.36 7.17
C SER A 259 -24.32 7.98 8.51
N VAL A 260 -24.68 9.26 8.69
CA VAL A 260 -24.55 9.94 9.99
C VAL A 260 -25.92 9.97 10.65
N VAL A 261 -26.08 9.24 11.75
CA VAL A 261 -27.31 9.22 12.55
C VAL A 261 -27.12 10.13 13.75
N THR A 262 -27.99 11.12 13.90
CA THR A 262 -28.03 11.99 15.08
C THR A 262 -29.18 11.55 15.97
N ASN A 263 -28.89 11.16 17.20
CA ASN A 263 -29.93 10.80 18.18
C ASN A 263 -30.53 12.06 18.81
N THR A 264 -31.64 11.89 19.53
CA THR A 264 -32.40 12.94 20.24
C THR A 264 -31.57 13.71 21.27
N GLU A 265 -30.47 13.14 21.76
CA GLU A 265 -29.52 13.77 22.70
C GLU A 265 -28.35 14.47 21.99
N GLN A 266 -28.46 14.72 20.68
CA GLN A 266 -27.40 15.30 19.82
C GLN A 266 -26.14 14.44 19.67
N SER A 267 -26.10 13.21 20.21
CA SER A 267 -25.03 12.27 19.97
C SER A 267 -25.07 11.78 18.51
N LYS A 268 -23.96 11.94 17.77
CA LYS A 268 -23.81 11.49 16.39
C LYS A 268 -23.18 10.09 16.33
N LYS A 269 -23.60 9.29 15.36
CA LYS A 269 -23.02 7.98 15.02
C LYS A 269 -22.69 7.93 13.53
N ILE A 270 -21.54 7.35 13.21
CA ILE A 270 -21.14 7.01 11.85
C ILE A 270 -21.50 5.54 11.63
N ILE A 271 -22.34 5.28 10.64
CA ILE A 271 -22.60 3.95 10.11
C ILE A 271 -21.85 3.83 8.79
N ILE A 272 -20.92 2.88 8.73
CA ILE A 272 -20.10 2.61 7.55
C ILE A 272 -20.87 1.61 6.68
N GLY A 273 -21.25 2.02 5.47
CA GLY A 273 -22.07 1.19 4.58
C GLY A 273 -21.28 0.04 3.95
N GLU A 274 -21.95 -1.07 3.66
CA GLU A 274 -21.38 -2.19 2.88
C GLU A 274 -21.08 -1.78 1.41
N ASP A 275 -21.84 -0.81 0.88
CA ASP A 275 -21.69 -0.26 -0.49
C ASP A 275 -20.35 0.45 -0.76
N ILE A 276 -19.58 0.81 0.27
CA ILE A 276 -18.26 1.44 0.08
C ILE A 276 -17.34 0.52 -0.70
N ALA A 277 -17.38 -0.79 -0.42
CA ALA A 277 -16.51 -1.76 -1.09
C ALA A 277 -16.76 -1.78 -2.61
N LEU A 278 -18.03 -1.84 -3.02
CA LEU A 278 -18.41 -1.85 -4.43
C LEU A 278 -18.11 -0.52 -5.11
N GLN A 279 -18.37 0.61 -4.46
CA GLN A 279 -18.01 1.93 -4.97
C GLN A 279 -16.49 2.08 -5.18
N GLN A 280 -15.68 1.56 -4.25
CA GLN A 280 -14.21 1.57 -4.37
C GLN A 280 -13.72 0.65 -5.48
N GLU A 281 -14.34 -0.52 -5.67
CA GLU A 281 -14.01 -1.40 -6.80
C GLU A 281 -14.33 -0.73 -8.15
N ILE A 282 -15.47 -0.06 -8.26
CA ILE A 282 -15.84 0.74 -9.45
C ILE A 282 -14.80 1.84 -9.72
N LEU A 283 -14.46 2.64 -8.70
CA LEU A 283 -13.48 3.72 -8.82
C LEU A 283 -12.07 3.19 -9.13
N LYS A 284 -11.70 2.03 -8.58
CA LYS A 284 -10.42 1.36 -8.85
C LYS A 284 -10.32 0.89 -10.30
N LEU A 285 -11.40 0.34 -10.85
CA LEU A 285 -11.43 -0.10 -12.25
C LEU A 285 -11.37 1.10 -13.22
N ALA A 286 -11.95 2.24 -12.84
CA ALA A 286 -11.88 3.48 -13.62
C ALA A 286 -10.54 4.23 -13.48
N LYS A 287 -9.72 3.88 -12.48
CA LYS A 287 -8.44 4.52 -12.18
C LYS A 287 -7.46 4.34 -13.35
N GLY A 288 -6.93 5.45 -13.87
CA GLY A 288 -5.98 5.49 -14.98
C GLY A 288 -6.58 5.85 -16.34
N LYS A 289 -7.89 5.64 -16.54
CA LYS A 289 -8.61 6.11 -17.74
C LYS A 289 -9.52 7.31 -17.46
N GLY A 290 -9.89 7.53 -16.20
CA GLY A 290 -10.86 8.56 -15.81
C GLY A 290 -12.31 8.20 -16.15
N TYR A 291 -12.54 7.03 -16.73
CA TYR A 291 -13.86 6.50 -17.08
C TYR A 291 -13.87 4.97 -17.05
N ILE A 292 -15.09 4.40 -17.06
CA ILE A 292 -15.32 2.96 -17.23
C ILE A 292 -16.62 2.72 -18.01
N THR A 293 -16.72 1.61 -18.73
CA THR A 293 -17.99 1.21 -19.36
C THR A 293 -18.83 0.33 -18.44
N GLN A 294 -20.15 0.31 -18.67
CA GLN A 294 -21.05 -0.57 -17.93
C GLN A 294 -20.69 -2.07 -18.13
N GLU A 295 -20.25 -2.45 -19.32
CA GLU A 295 -19.82 -3.82 -19.64
C GLU A 295 -18.53 -4.21 -18.90
N GLU A 296 -17.57 -3.30 -18.78
CA GLU A 296 -16.34 -3.49 -17.99
C GLU A 296 -16.69 -3.73 -16.51
N LEU A 297 -17.67 -3.00 -15.96
CA LEU A 297 -18.13 -3.18 -14.58
C LEU A 297 -18.82 -4.53 -14.37
N ILE A 298 -19.74 -4.92 -15.26
CA ILE A 298 -20.49 -6.17 -15.15
C ILE A 298 -19.54 -7.37 -15.24
N SER A 299 -18.58 -7.33 -16.17
CA SER A 299 -17.60 -8.42 -16.36
C SER A 299 -16.59 -8.53 -15.23
N SER A 300 -16.25 -7.41 -14.56
CA SER A 300 -15.17 -7.38 -13.56
C SER A 300 -15.65 -7.61 -12.12
N LEU A 301 -16.89 -7.25 -11.79
CA LEU A 301 -17.35 -7.19 -10.38
C LEU A 301 -18.15 -8.40 -9.92
N GLY A 302 -18.65 -9.24 -10.84
CA GLY A 302 -19.45 -10.42 -10.48
C GLY A 302 -20.74 -10.09 -9.69
N LYS A 303 -21.16 -8.82 -9.70
CA LYS A 303 -22.37 -8.31 -9.04
C LYS A 303 -23.56 -8.28 -9.99
N SER A 304 -24.76 -8.15 -9.42
CA SER A 304 -25.97 -8.01 -10.25
C SER A 304 -25.97 -6.65 -10.97
N ILE A 305 -26.52 -6.62 -12.19
CA ILE A 305 -26.62 -5.38 -13.00
C ILE A 305 -27.36 -4.29 -12.21
N THR A 306 -28.41 -4.66 -11.49
CA THR A 306 -29.21 -3.73 -10.67
C THR A 306 -28.39 -3.12 -9.54
N GLU A 307 -27.55 -3.90 -8.86
CA GLU A 307 -26.68 -3.42 -7.77
C GLU A 307 -25.60 -2.46 -8.30
N ILE A 308 -25.02 -2.77 -9.46
CA ILE A 308 -24.05 -1.89 -10.15
C ILE A 308 -24.72 -0.58 -10.57
N GLN A 309 -25.88 -0.63 -11.24
CA GLN A 309 -26.61 0.56 -11.69
C GLN A 309 -27.05 1.46 -10.52
N LEU A 310 -27.52 0.86 -9.43
CA LEU A 310 -27.93 1.60 -8.24
C LEU A 310 -26.72 2.26 -7.56
N THR A 311 -25.54 1.64 -7.64
CA THR A 311 -24.28 2.21 -7.13
C THR A 311 -23.76 3.33 -8.02
N ILE A 312 -23.81 3.18 -9.36
CA ILE A 312 -23.46 4.24 -10.31
C ILE A 312 -24.35 5.46 -10.10
N LYS A 313 -25.67 5.26 -10.02
CA LYS A 313 -26.61 6.34 -9.78
C LYS A 313 -26.31 7.12 -8.49
N LYS A 314 -25.91 6.42 -7.42
CA LYS A 314 -25.46 7.08 -6.17
C LYS A 314 -24.20 7.93 -6.39
N LEU A 315 -23.26 7.47 -7.22
CA LEU A 315 -22.04 8.22 -7.56
C LEU A 315 -22.36 9.43 -8.45
N GLU A 316 -23.32 9.33 -9.37
CA GLU A 316 -23.80 10.45 -10.18
C GLU A 316 -24.55 11.49 -9.35
N ASP A 317 -25.49 11.06 -8.50
CA ASP A 317 -26.22 11.93 -7.57
C ASP A 317 -25.25 12.67 -6.62
N ALA A 318 -24.09 12.07 -6.33
CA ALA A 318 -23.00 12.65 -5.54
C ALA A 318 -22.08 13.61 -6.33
N GLY A 319 -22.28 13.75 -7.64
CA GLY A 319 -21.41 14.52 -8.53
C GLY A 319 -20.01 13.93 -8.69
N LEU A 320 -19.83 12.65 -8.36
CA LEU A 320 -18.57 11.91 -8.47
C LEU A 320 -18.45 11.17 -9.80
N ALA A 321 -19.59 10.90 -10.44
CA ALA A 321 -19.67 10.28 -11.75
C ALA A 321 -20.55 11.11 -12.70
N ILE A 322 -20.31 10.97 -14.00
CA ILE A 322 -21.14 11.52 -15.07
C ILE A 322 -21.35 10.40 -16.08
N GLU A 323 -22.59 9.99 -16.28
CA GLU A 323 -22.94 9.08 -17.36
C GLU A 323 -23.02 9.81 -18.70
N ASP A 324 -22.44 9.22 -19.72
CA ASP A 324 -22.42 9.70 -21.10
C ASP A 324 -22.88 8.57 -22.02
N ASP A 325 -24.04 8.79 -22.64
CA ASP A 325 -24.68 7.86 -23.55
C ASP A 325 -24.26 8.19 -24.99
N ASP A 326 -23.04 7.82 -25.38
CA ASP A 326 -22.62 7.85 -26.78
C ASP A 326 -22.88 6.50 -27.47
N TYR A 327 -23.79 6.53 -28.46
CA TYR A 327 -24.26 5.38 -29.24
C TYR A 327 -23.13 4.61 -29.94
N ALA A 328 -21.98 5.24 -30.19
CA ALA A 328 -20.86 4.63 -30.90
C ALA A 328 -19.90 3.82 -30.01
N SER A 329 -19.92 4.01 -28.68
CA SER A 329 -18.87 3.46 -27.80
C SER A 329 -19.35 2.72 -26.54
N GLY A 330 -20.67 2.58 -26.38
CA GLY A 330 -21.29 1.99 -25.18
C GLY A 330 -21.47 3.03 -24.07
N LYS A 331 -22.32 2.73 -23.08
CA LYS A 331 -22.60 3.62 -21.96
C LYS A 331 -21.34 3.77 -21.10
N ARG A 332 -20.81 5.01 -21.03
CA ARG A 332 -19.61 5.34 -20.27
C ARG A 332 -19.95 6.10 -19.01
N ILE A 333 -19.20 5.82 -17.95
CA ILE A 333 -19.30 6.50 -16.67
C ILE A 333 -17.96 7.18 -16.44
N TYR A 334 -17.94 8.50 -16.55
CA TYR A 334 -16.76 9.34 -16.32
C TYR A 334 -16.68 9.73 -14.85
N PHE A 335 -15.47 9.82 -14.30
CA PHE A 335 -15.23 10.22 -12.91
C PHE A 335 -14.34 11.48 -12.89
N PRO A 336 -14.93 12.69 -12.80
CA PRO A 336 -14.19 13.95 -12.94
C PRO A 336 -13.07 14.16 -11.91
N GLY A 337 -13.15 13.50 -10.75
CA GLY A 337 -12.12 13.54 -9.72
C GLY A 337 -10.95 12.57 -9.92
N LEU A 338 -11.01 11.73 -10.96
CA LEU A 338 -9.91 10.86 -11.37
C LEU A 338 -9.23 11.54 -12.56
N GLU A 339 -8.24 12.38 -12.29
CA GLU A 339 -7.49 13.08 -13.33
C GLU A 339 -6.98 12.11 -14.40
N THR A 340 -7.32 12.38 -15.66
CA THR A 340 -6.55 11.88 -16.79
C THR A 340 -5.32 12.75 -16.90
N GLU A 341 -4.12 12.19 -16.85
CA GLU A 341 -2.93 12.86 -17.40
C GLU A 341 -3.26 13.29 -18.83
N ILE A 342 -3.57 14.57 -19.03
CA ILE A 342 -3.52 15.16 -20.35
C ILE A 342 -2.03 15.26 -20.64
N LYS A 343 -1.48 14.24 -21.29
CA LYS A 343 -0.16 14.33 -21.92
C LYS A 343 -0.23 15.42 -22.97
N SER A 344 0.28 16.60 -22.63
CA SER A 344 0.61 17.67 -23.58
C SER A 344 1.92 17.39 -24.29
#